data_AF-E8R1I7-F1
#
_entry.id   AF-E8R1I7-F1
#
_cell.length_a   1.000
_cell.length_b   1.000
_cell.length_c   1.000
_cell.angle_alpha   90.00
_cell.angle_beta   90.00
_cell.angle_gamma   90.00
#
_symmetry.space_group_name_H-M   'P 1'
#
loop_
_entity.id
_entity.type
_entity.pdbx_description
1 polymer ?
#
loop_
_entity_poly.entity_id
_entity_poly.type
_entity_poly.pdbx_seq_one_letter_code
_entity_poly.pdbx_strand_id
1 'polypeptide(L)'
;MPEHVAESPTPPACVAEAIHHCVETITRLVEKEDLDRRDWLQLGYNLGRLSELTGAGRQPFWDAWKEPVAMFDRDSLHRLAGALRTRWGTCFPPSFAHLAPYSDQRANQST
;
A
#
# COMPACT_ATOMS: atom_id res chain seq x y z
N MET A 1 -16.51 5.57 34.17
CA MET A 1 -16.03 4.51 33.28
C MET A 1 -15.60 5.17 31.98
N PRO A 2 -14.30 5.43 31.74
CA PRO A 2 -13.87 5.95 30.46
C PRO A 2 -13.83 4.80 29.45
N GLU A 3 -14.45 5.04 28.30
CA GLU A 3 -14.59 4.12 27.20
C GLU A 3 -13.23 3.92 26.54
N HIS A 4 -12.75 2.68 26.52
CA HIS A 4 -11.51 2.29 25.87
C HIS A 4 -11.73 2.40 24.35
N VAL A 5 -11.37 3.54 23.77
CA VAL A 5 -11.30 3.70 22.32
C VAL A 5 -10.18 2.77 21.85
N ALA A 6 -10.55 1.67 21.19
CA ALA A 6 -9.60 0.74 20.60
C ALA A 6 -8.90 1.44 19.42
N GLU A 7 -7.73 2.02 19.68
CA GLU A 7 -6.80 2.39 18.63
C GLU A 7 -6.51 1.14 17.81
N SER A 8 -6.95 1.15 16.54
CA SER A 8 -6.63 0.07 15.61
C SER A 8 -5.11 0.01 15.49
N PRO A 9 -4.48 -1.17 15.64
CA PRO A 9 -3.04 -1.27 15.67
C PRO A 9 -2.47 -0.76 14.35
N THR A 10 -1.68 0.32 14.43
CA THR A 10 -0.91 0.83 13.29
C THR A 10 -0.03 -0.31 12.78
N PRO A 11 -0.04 -0.62 11.47
CA PRO A 11 0.79 -1.69 10.94
C PRO A 11 2.27 -1.42 11.24
N PRO A 12 3.08 -2.46 11.50
CA PRO A 12 4.51 -2.28 11.69
C PRO A 12 5.12 -1.57 10.48
N ALA A 13 6.09 -0.69 10.70
CA ALA A 13 6.63 0.22 9.67
C ALA A 13 7.02 -0.48 8.35
N CYS A 14 7.54 -1.71 8.43
CA CYS A 14 7.89 -2.51 7.25
C CYS A 14 6.68 -2.91 6.38
N VAL A 15 5.49 -3.10 6.98
CA VAL A 15 4.25 -3.41 6.26
C VAL A 15 3.71 -2.16 5.58
N ALA A 16 3.78 -1.00 6.25
CA ALA A 16 3.40 0.28 5.65
C ALA A 16 4.28 0.62 4.43
N GLU A 17 5.59 0.43 4.52
CA GLU A 17 6.52 0.59 3.40
C GLU A 17 6.22 -0.37 2.25
N ALA A 18 5.92 -1.64 2.55
CA ALA A 18 5.56 -2.63 1.54
C ALA A 18 4.25 -2.27 0.81
N ILE A 19 3.24 -1.78 1.55
CA ILE A 19 1.98 -1.28 0.96
C ILE A 19 2.26 -0.09 0.05
N HIS A 20 3.01 0.90 0.53
CA HIS A 20 3.38 2.07 -0.26
C HIS A 20 4.12 1.68 -1.55
N HIS A 21 5.10 0.77 -1.45
CA HIS A 21 5.83 0.27 -2.61
C HIS A 21 4.92 -0.41 -3.64
N CYS A 22 3.95 -1.22 -3.19
CA CYS A 22 3.00 -1.86 -4.08
C CYS A 22 2.11 -0.82 -4.80
N VAL A 23 1.58 0.17 -4.06
CA VAL A 23 0.73 1.24 -4.62
C VAL A 23 1.50 2.08 -5.64
N GLU A 24 2.73 2.49 -5.33
CA GLU A 24 3.57 3.26 -6.24
C GLU A 24 3.90 2.47 -7.51
N THR A 25 4.23 1.18 -7.37
CA THR A 25 4.51 0.31 -8.51
C THR A 25 3.28 0.17 -9.41
N ILE A 26 2.10 -0.07 -8.84
CA ILE A 26 0.84 -0.15 -9.60
C ILE A 26 0.57 1.15 -10.35
N THR A 27 0.73 2.29 -9.68
CA THR A 27 0.49 3.62 -10.27
C THR A 27 1.41 3.86 -11.46
N ARG A 28 2.70 3.58 -11.32
CA ARG A 28 3.69 3.71 -12.40
C ARG A 28 3.42 2.78 -13.58
N LEU A 29 2.96 1.56 -13.31
CA LEU A 29 2.59 0.63 -14.38
C LEU A 29 1.39 1.16 -15.18
N VAL A 30 0.35 1.66 -14.51
CA VAL A 30 -0.83 2.21 -15.18
C VAL A 30 -0.50 3.47 -16.01
N GLU A 31 0.48 4.27 -15.57
CA GLU A 31 0.96 5.45 -16.30
C GLU A 31 1.86 5.11 -17.52
N LYS A 32 2.31 3.86 -17.64
CA LYS A 32 3.17 3.44 -18.75
C LYS A 32 2.37 3.34 -20.06
N GLU A 33 2.85 3.97 -21.12
CA GLU A 33 2.20 3.94 -22.44
C GLU A 33 2.21 2.54 -23.06
N ASP A 34 3.34 1.83 -22.99
CA ASP A 34 3.50 0.48 -23.55
C ASP A 34 3.70 -0.56 -22.44
N LEU A 35 2.60 -1.19 -22.03
CA LEU A 35 2.61 -2.29 -21.08
C LEU A 35 2.92 -3.61 -21.80
N ASP A 36 4.05 -4.21 -21.45
CA ASP A 36 4.41 -5.55 -21.91
C ASP A 36 3.85 -6.64 -20.98
N ARG A 37 4.03 -7.90 -21.36
CA ARG A 37 3.55 -9.05 -20.59
C ARG A 37 4.08 -9.06 -19.14
N ARG A 38 5.31 -8.62 -18.91
CA ARG A 38 5.93 -8.60 -17.59
C ARG A 38 5.28 -7.53 -16.73
N ASP A 39 4.95 -6.40 -17.30
CA ASP A 39 4.26 -5.32 -16.60
C ASP A 39 2.87 -5.76 -16.12
N TRP A 40 2.11 -6.48 -16.94
CA TRP A 40 0.81 -7.04 -16.56
C TRP A 40 0.91 -8.06 -15.42
N LEU A 41 1.94 -8.91 -15.45
CA LEU A 41 2.21 -9.84 -14.35
C LEU A 41 2.58 -9.10 -13.06
N GLN A 42 3.38 -8.04 -13.17
CA GLN A 42 3.77 -7.20 -12.04
C GLN A 42 2.55 -6.49 -11.44
N LEU A 43 1.63 -6.00 -12.26
CA LEU A 43 0.37 -5.40 -11.81
C LEU A 43 -0.44 -6.41 -10.98
N GLY A 44 -0.69 -7.60 -11.52
CA GLY A 44 -1.43 -8.66 -10.83
C GLY A 44 -0.76 -9.09 -9.53
N TYR A 45 0.56 -9.23 -9.53
CA TYR A 45 1.34 -9.57 -8.34
C TYR A 45 1.15 -8.53 -7.23
N ASN A 46 1.31 -7.23 -7.53
CA ASN A 46 1.18 -6.18 -6.50
C ASN A 46 -0.25 -6.05 -5.98
N LEU A 47 -1.27 -6.25 -6.82
CA LEU A 47 -2.66 -6.32 -6.35
C LEU A 47 -2.91 -7.49 -5.39
N GLY A 48 -2.31 -8.65 -5.68
CA GLY A 48 -2.33 -9.81 -4.77
C GLY A 48 -1.62 -9.51 -3.44
N ARG A 49 -0.42 -8.93 -3.49
CA ARG A 49 0.34 -8.55 -2.30
C ARG A 49 -0.38 -7.52 -1.44
N LEU A 50 -1.08 -6.56 -2.04
CA LEU A 50 -1.92 -5.63 -1.29
C LEU A 50 -3.06 -6.34 -0.56
N SER A 51 -3.69 -7.35 -1.18
CA SER A 51 -4.70 -8.17 -0.50
C SER A 51 -4.14 -8.85 0.75
N GLU A 52 -2.92 -9.37 0.68
CA GLU A 52 -2.25 -10.04 1.79
C GLU A 52 -1.83 -9.06 2.89
N LEU A 53 -1.16 -7.97 2.50
CA LEU A 53 -0.59 -6.99 3.44
C LEU A 53 -1.66 -6.22 4.21
N THR A 54 -2.81 -5.97 3.59
CA THR A 54 -3.89 -5.17 4.19
C THR A 54 -4.96 -6.02 4.88
N GLY A 55 -5.03 -7.32 4.60
CA GLY A 55 -6.11 -8.19 5.06
C GLY A 55 -7.50 -7.85 4.49
N ALA A 56 -7.61 -6.89 3.56
CA ALA A 56 -8.89 -6.41 3.03
C ALA A 56 -9.53 -7.37 2.00
N GLY A 57 -8.88 -8.48 1.70
CA GLY A 57 -9.34 -9.48 0.74
C GLY A 57 -9.26 -9.01 -0.71
N ARG A 58 -9.81 -9.82 -1.62
CA ARG A 58 -9.65 -9.64 -3.08
C ARG A 58 -10.53 -8.52 -3.67
N GLN A 59 -11.62 -8.18 -2.99
CA GLN A 59 -12.65 -7.30 -3.50
C GLN A 59 -12.15 -5.88 -3.87
N PRO A 60 -11.37 -5.18 -3.03
CA PRO A 60 -10.82 -3.86 -3.36
C PRO A 60 -9.63 -3.89 -4.33
N PHE A 61 -9.04 -5.07 -4.56
CA PHE A 61 -7.88 -5.26 -5.43
C PHE A 61 -8.30 -6.04 -6.66
N TRP A 62 -7.97 -7.34 -6.75
CA TRP A 62 -8.16 -8.10 -7.99
C TRP A 62 -9.58 -8.03 -8.59
N ASP A 63 -10.64 -8.11 -7.78
CA ASP A 63 -11.99 -8.12 -8.35
C ASP A 63 -12.43 -6.79 -8.96
N ALA A 64 -11.97 -5.67 -8.41
CA ALA A 64 -12.23 -4.35 -8.99
C ALA A 64 -11.40 -4.09 -10.26
N TRP A 65 -10.26 -4.77 -10.41
CA TRP A 65 -9.29 -4.50 -11.47
C TRP A 65 -9.37 -5.47 -12.65
N LYS A 66 -9.84 -6.71 -12.44
CA LYS A 66 -9.80 -7.78 -13.47
C LYS A 66 -10.49 -7.40 -14.78
N GLU A 67 -11.61 -6.68 -14.71
CA GLU A 67 -12.38 -6.32 -15.90
C GLU A 67 -11.70 -5.17 -16.68
N PRO A 68 -11.32 -4.03 -16.05
CA PRO A 68 -10.48 -3.02 -16.71
C PRO A 68 -9.18 -3.57 -17.32
N VAL A 69 -8.53 -4.51 -16.64
CA VAL A 69 -7.33 -5.19 -17.15
C VAL A 69 -7.64 -6.01 -18.40
N ALA A 70 -8.70 -6.83 -18.38
CA ALA A 70 -9.08 -7.65 -19.52
C ALA A 70 -9.47 -6.82 -20.75
N MET A 71 -10.09 -5.66 -20.53
CA MET A 71 -10.57 -4.76 -21.57
C MET A 71 -9.53 -3.72 -22.01
N PHE A 72 -8.36 -3.67 -21.37
CA PHE A 72 -7.37 -2.61 -21.55
C PHE A 72 -7.97 -1.19 -21.39
N ASP A 73 -8.94 -1.03 -20.48
CA ASP A 73 -9.62 0.24 -20.22
C ASP A 73 -8.73 1.16 -19.38
N ARG A 74 -7.89 1.95 -20.07
CA ARG A 74 -6.95 2.87 -19.42
C ARG A 74 -7.62 3.86 -18.48
N ASP A 75 -8.78 4.40 -18.83
CA ASP A 75 -9.47 5.40 -18.02
C ASP A 75 -9.91 4.79 -16.68
N SER A 76 -10.47 3.57 -16.73
CA SER A 76 -10.81 2.85 -15.50
C SER A 76 -9.58 2.47 -14.69
N LEU A 77 -8.49 2.05 -15.33
CA LEU A 77 -7.24 1.73 -14.65
C LEU A 77 -6.66 2.97 -13.94
N HIS A 78 -6.64 4.13 -14.57
CA HIS A 78 -6.20 5.38 -13.95
C HIS A 78 -7.09 5.80 -12.77
N ARG A 79 -8.41 5.69 -12.91
CA ARG A 79 -9.34 5.95 -11.79
C ARG A 79 -9.08 5.03 -10.61
N LEU A 80 -8.91 3.73 -10.87
CA LEU A 80 -8.63 2.74 -9.83
C LEU A 80 -7.27 2.97 -9.16
N ALA A 81 -6.23 3.29 -9.94
CA ALA A 81 -4.92 3.64 -9.40
C ALA A 81 -4.98 4.89 -8.51
N GLY A 82 -5.71 5.93 -8.94
CA GLY A 82 -5.97 7.13 -8.13
C GLY A 82 -6.67 6.80 -6.82
N ALA A 83 -7.76 6.03 -6.87
CA ALA A 83 -8.47 5.59 -5.67
C ALA A 83 -7.60 4.75 -4.74
N LEU A 84 -6.77 3.86 -5.31
CA LEU A 84 -5.81 3.04 -4.57
C LEU A 84 -4.80 3.91 -3.84
N ARG A 85 -4.23 4.91 -4.52
CA ARG A 85 -3.25 5.86 -3.95
C ARG A 85 -3.87 6.70 -2.83
N THR A 86 -5.09 7.22 -3.02
CA THR A 86 -5.78 7.98 -1.97
C THR A 86 -6.04 7.14 -0.72
N ARG A 87 -6.41 5.86 -0.90
CA ARG A 87 -6.82 4.99 0.21
C ARG A 87 -5.65 4.33 0.94
N TRP A 88 -4.59 3.97 0.22
CA TRP A 88 -3.51 3.13 0.74
C TRP A 88 -2.11 3.74 0.55
N GLY A 89 -1.98 4.83 -0.21
CA GLY A 89 -0.70 5.50 -0.45
C GLY A 89 -0.27 6.45 0.68
N THR A 90 -1.13 6.75 1.65
CA THR A 90 -0.85 7.71 2.73
C THR A 90 -0.19 7.11 3.97
N CYS A 91 0.23 5.84 3.93
CA CYS A 91 0.88 5.18 5.07
C CYS A 91 2.34 5.59 5.31
N PHE A 92 2.87 6.61 4.63
CA PHE A 92 4.22 7.14 4.88
C PHE A 92 4.22 8.67 4.78
N PRO A 93 4.74 9.41 5.77
CA PRO A 93 4.70 10.86 5.72
C PRO A 93 5.72 11.42 4.71
N PRO A 94 5.40 12.49 3.94
CA PRO A 94 6.42 13.38 3.41
C PRO A 94 6.88 14.30 4.55
N SER A 95 7.63 13.78 5.52
CA SER A 95 8.30 14.60 6.53
C SER A 95 9.36 13.80 7.28
N PHE A 96 10.60 13.91 6.83
CA PHE A 96 11.79 13.72 7.68
C PHE A 96 12.01 14.92 8.64
N ALA A 97 10.98 15.67 9.04
CA ALA A 97 11.17 16.87 9.87
C ALA A 97 11.14 16.60 11.39
N HIS A 98 11.07 15.34 11.82
CA HIS A 98 11.22 15.00 13.24
C HIS A 98 12.01 13.71 13.43
N LEU A 99 13.25 13.70 12.93
CA LEU A 99 14.30 12.93 13.58
C LEU A 99 14.50 13.53 14.98
N ALA A 100 13.63 13.15 15.93
CA ALA A 100 14.07 13.08 17.31
C ALA A 100 15.16 12.01 17.34
N PRO A 101 16.36 12.28 17.90
CA PRO A 101 17.39 11.27 17.99
C PRO A 101 16.85 10.10 18.79
N TYR A 102 16.91 8.92 18.19
CA TYR A 102 16.68 7.64 18.87
C TYR A 102 17.63 7.60 20.06
N SER A 103 17.10 7.95 21.24
CA SER A 103 17.85 7.87 22.47
C SER A 103 17.83 6.41 22.86
N ASP A 104 18.98 5.76 22.68
CA ASP A 104 19.24 4.40 23.13
C ASP A 104 19.07 4.34 24.66
N GLN A 105 17.86 4.04 25.12
CA GLN A 105 17.61 3.56 26.46
C GLN A 105 17.56 2.04 26.42
N ARG A 106 18.72 1.41 26.29
CA ARG A 106 18.94 0.12 26.95
C ARG A 106 18.77 0.32 28.45
N ALA A 107 17.55 0.07 28.90
CA ALA A 107 17.22 -0.25 30.27
C ALA A 107 18.10 -1.41 30.75
N ASN A 108 19.16 -1.07 31.47
CA ASN A 108 19.27 -1.36 32.89
C ASN A 108 18.39 -2.53 33.40
N GLN A 109 18.88 -3.76 33.24
CA GLN A 109 18.61 -4.98 34.04
C GLN A 109 19.85 -5.88 33.82
N SER A 110 20.64 -6.36 34.79
CA SER A 110 20.35 -6.79 36.15
C SER A 110 21.64 -6.90 36.98
N THR A 111 21.44 -6.80 38.31
CA THR A 111 22.25 -7.32 39.44
C THR A 111 23.60 -6.69 39.76
#